data_AF-A0A959W8W3-F1
#
_entry.id   AF-A0A959W8W3-F1
#
_cell.length_a   1.000
_cell.length_b   1.000
_cell.length_c   1.000
_cell.angle_alpha   90.00
_cell.angle_beta   90.00
_cell.angle_gamma   90.00
#
_symmetry.space_group_name_H-M   'P 1'
#
loop_
_entity.id
_entity.type
_entity.pdbx_description
1 polymer ?
#
loop_
_entity_poly.entity_id
_entity_poly.type
_entity_poly.pdbx_seq_one_letter_code
_entity_poly.pdbx_strand_id
1 'polypeptide(L)'
;MSDTLLFLHLLAAALVFSAVAVFSAVAFGARIEAGTVRVFRLLWNAGLVGLLIFGIALALDIDGYEIWDAWILIAIALWLAVGPIGDRLPIAVRDGGAPVPAAAVRAHWLAVALVVLILADMIWKPWA
;
A
#
# COMPACT_ATOMS: atom_id res chain seq x y z
N MET A 1 -12.25 -5.51 21.24
CA MET A 1 -12.11 -4.44 20.23
C MET A 1 -11.01 -4.81 19.23
N SER A 2 -9.91 -5.35 19.74
CA SER A 2 -8.71 -5.77 19.00
C SER A 2 -8.97 -6.72 17.83
N ASP A 3 -9.83 -7.75 17.97
CA ASP A 3 -10.10 -8.69 16.87
C ASP A 3 -10.71 -8.02 15.63
N THR A 4 -11.66 -7.10 15.85
CA THR A 4 -12.26 -6.32 14.76
C THR A 4 -11.25 -5.39 14.11
N LEU A 5 -10.41 -4.71 14.90
CA LEU A 5 -9.34 -3.85 14.39
C LEU A 5 -8.30 -4.65 13.60
N LEU A 6 -7.92 -5.83 14.10
CA LEU A 6 -7.01 -6.75 13.42
C LEU A 6 -7.58 -7.21 12.09
N PHE A 7 -8.85 -7.63 12.07
CA PHE A 7 -9.53 -8.00 10.83
C PHE A 7 -9.52 -6.85 9.81
N LEU A 8 -9.86 -5.63 10.24
CA LEU A 8 -9.87 -4.46 9.38
C LEU A 8 -8.46 -4.09 8.87
N HIS A 9 -7.43 -4.22 9.71
CA HIS A 9 -6.04 -4.00 9.32
C HIS A 9 -5.58 -5.04 8.28
N LEU A 10 -5.88 -6.32 8.49
CA LEU A 10 -5.59 -7.40 7.54
C LEU A 10 -6.33 -7.22 6.22
N LEU A 11 -7.61 -6.81 6.27
CA LEU A 11 -8.39 -6.48 5.08
C LEU A 11 -7.71 -5.33 4.31
N ALA A 12 -7.30 -4.26 5.01
CA ALA A 12 -6.61 -3.14 4.37
C ALA A 12 -5.28 -3.56 3.74
N ALA A 13 -4.48 -4.39 4.42
CA ALA A 13 -3.27 -4.99 3.85
C ALA A 13 -3.57 -5.81 2.59
N ALA A 14 -4.63 -6.61 2.60
CA ALA A 14 -5.07 -7.39 1.44
C ALA A 14 -5.51 -6.51 0.26
N LEU A 15 -6.14 -5.36 0.52
CA LEU A 15 -6.49 -4.39 -0.52
C LEU A 15 -5.24 -3.78 -1.16
N VAL A 16 -4.25 -3.36 -0.37
CA VAL A 16 -2.96 -2.85 -0.89
C VAL A 16 -2.23 -3.92 -1.70
N PHE A 17 -2.16 -5.15 -1.19
CA PHE A 17 -1.56 -6.28 -1.89
C PHE A 17 -2.26 -6.54 -3.24
N SER A 18 -3.59 -6.49 -3.25
CA SER A 18 -4.38 -6.66 -4.48
C SER A 18 -4.12 -5.54 -5.49
N ALA A 19 -3.98 -4.28 -5.04
CA ALA A 19 -3.59 -3.17 -5.91
C ALA A 19 -2.21 -3.38 -6.53
N VAL A 20 -1.23 -3.84 -5.73
CA VAL A 20 0.11 -4.21 -6.20
C VAL A 20 0.05 -5.33 -7.23
N ALA A 21 -0.76 -6.37 -6.99
CA ALA A 21 -0.92 -7.48 -7.92
C ALA A 21 -1.51 -7.02 -9.26
N VAL A 22 -2.55 -6.18 -9.24
CA VAL A 22 -3.15 -5.59 -10.44
C VAL A 22 -2.11 -4.83 -11.26
N PHE A 23 -1.33 -3.95 -10.64
CA PHE A 23 -0.32 -3.19 -11.37
C PHE A 23 0.90 -4.03 -11.78
N SER A 24 1.21 -5.11 -11.04
CA SER A 24 2.26 -6.05 -11.44
C SER A 24 1.92 -6.74 -12.75
N ALA A 25 0.66 -7.13 -12.97
CA ALA A 25 0.22 -7.68 -14.26
C ALA A 25 0.51 -6.69 -15.41
N VAL A 26 0.28 -5.40 -15.17
CA VAL A 26 0.53 -4.32 -16.14
C VAL A 26 2.02 -4.14 -16.41
N ALA A 27 2.85 -4.20 -15.36
CA ALA A 27 4.31 -4.19 -15.49
C ALA A 27 4.83 -5.37 -16.32
N PHE A 28 4.12 -6.51 -16.32
CA PHE A 28 4.39 -7.67 -17.17
C PHE A 28 3.72 -7.61 -18.56
N GLY A 29 3.11 -6.48 -18.93
CA GLY A 29 2.55 -6.26 -20.27
C GLY A 29 1.06 -6.56 -20.41
N ALA A 30 0.34 -6.78 -19.31
CA ALA A 30 -1.13 -6.84 -19.37
C ALA A 30 -1.71 -5.50 -19.85
N ARG A 31 -2.78 -5.58 -20.64
CA ARG A 31 -3.52 -4.40 -21.08
C ARG A 31 -4.31 -3.81 -19.90
N ILE A 32 -4.29 -2.49 -19.79
CA ILE A 32 -5.13 -1.77 -18.85
C ILE A 32 -6.41 -1.31 -19.55
N GLU A 33 -7.55 -1.56 -18.90
CA GLU A 33 -8.83 -0.96 -19.22
C GLU A 33 -9.20 0.11 -18.19
N ALA A 34 -10.10 1.03 -18.55
CA ALA A 34 -10.55 2.09 -17.63
C ALA A 34 -11.15 1.52 -16.33
N GLY A 35 -11.84 0.37 -16.40
CA GLY A 35 -12.36 -0.35 -15.24
C GLY A 35 -11.24 -0.81 -14.30
N THR A 36 -10.15 -1.37 -14.85
CA THR A 36 -8.98 -1.82 -14.09
C THR A 36 -8.31 -0.67 -13.34
N VAL A 37 -8.17 0.50 -13.97
CA VAL A 37 -7.64 1.71 -13.30
C VAL A 37 -8.50 2.12 -12.12
N ARG A 38 -9.83 2.08 -12.29
CA ARG A 38 -10.76 2.43 -11.21
C ARG A 38 -10.65 1.47 -10.04
N VAL A 39 -10.60 0.17 -10.30
CA VAL A 39 -10.42 -0.87 -9.28
C VAL A 39 -9.09 -0.69 -8.56
N PHE A 40 -7.99 -0.52 -9.30
CA PHE A 40 -6.67 -0.25 -8.72
C PHE A 40 -6.70 0.94 -7.75
N ARG A 41 -7.25 2.08 -8.17
CA ARG A 41 -7.33 3.30 -7.33
C ARG A 41 -8.14 3.06 -6.06
N LEU A 42 -9.26 2.36 -6.17
CA LEU A 42 -10.09 2.02 -5.01
C LEU A 42 -9.31 1.15 -4.01
N LEU A 43 -8.68 0.07 -4.51
CA LEU A 43 -7.88 -0.85 -3.70
C LEU A 43 -6.69 -0.14 -3.05
N TRP A 44 -5.96 0.69 -3.81
CA TRP A 44 -4.81 1.44 -3.34
C TRP A 44 -5.18 2.43 -2.24
N ASN A 45 -6.17 3.29 -2.50
CA ASN A 45 -6.54 4.37 -1.59
C ASN A 45 -7.20 3.84 -0.34
N ALA A 46 -8.19 2.95 -0.48
CA ALA A 46 -8.86 2.35 0.67
C ALA A 46 -7.89 1.48 1.48
N GLY A 47 -7.04 0.72 0.78
CA GLY A 47 -6.02 -0.12 1.41
C GLY A 47 -5.01 0.69 2.19
N LEU A 48 -4.38 1.71 1.62
CA LEU A 48 -3.35 2.50 2.32
C LEU A 48 -3.92 3.32 3.48
N VAL A 49 -5.11 3.90 3.31
CA VAL A 49 -5.78 4.63 4.40
C VAL A 49 -6.13 3.67 5.52
N GLY A 50 -6.74 2.52 5.21
CA GLY A 50 -7.07 1.51 6.20
C GLY A 50 -5.83 0.94 6.89
N LEU A 51 -4.75 0.70 6.15
CA LEU A 51 -3.53 0.09 6.68
C LEU A 51 -2.92 0.98 7.77
N LEU A 52 -2.87 2.30 7.53
CA LEU A 52 -2.36 3.25 8.50
C LEU A 52 -3.33 3.43 9.69
N ILE A 53 -4.61 3.71 9.42
CA ILE A 53 -5.59 3.99 10.49
C ILE A 53 -5.75 2.79 11.41
N PHE A 54 -6.00 1.59 10.85
CA PHE A 54 -6.22 0.40 11.66
C PHE A 54 -4.92 -0.11 12.28
N GLY A 55 -3.76 0.10 11.64
CA GLY A 55 -2.46 -0.26 12.22
C GLY A 55 -2.16 0.55 13.47
N ILE A 56 -2.32 1.88 13.38
CA ILE A 56 -2.13 2.79 14.54
C ILE A 56 -3.18 2.51 15.61
N ALA A 57 -4.45 2.34 15.24
CA ALA A 57 -5.51 2.02 16.20
C ALA A 57 -5.23 0.70 16.94
N LEU A 58 -4.73 -0.33 16.24
CA LEU A 58 -4.34 -1.59 16.86
C LEU A 58 -3.16 -1.41 17.82
N ALA A 59 -2.18 -0.57 17.46
CA ALA A 59 -1.05 -0.28 18.34
C ALA A 59 -1.51 0.40 19.64
N LEU A 60 -2.42 1.37 19.55
CA LEU A 60 -2.96 2.10 20.72
C LEU A 60 -3.96 1.29 21.55
N ASP A 61 -4.65 0.31 20.95
CA ASP A 61 -5.59 -0.59 21.65
C ASP A 61 -4.87 -1.65 22.50
N ILE A 62 -3.61 -1.95 22.18
CA ILE A 62 -2.76 -2.79 23.00
C ILE A 62 -2.04 -1.85 23.98
N ASP A 63 -2.40 -1.89 25.27
CA ASP A 63 -1.92 -1.01 26.38
C ASP A 63 -0.39 -1.04 26.64
N GLY A 64 0.43 -0.72 25.64
CA GLY A 64 1.88 -0.79 25.71
C GLY A 64 2.63 0.01 24.66
N TYR A 65 1.93 0.75 23.79
CA TYR A 65 2.54 1.49 22.70
C TYR A 65 2.02 2.93 22.63
N GLU A 66 2.93 3.87 22.38
CA GLU A 66 2.65 5.28 22.21
C GLU A 66 2.78 5.68 20.74
N ILE A 67 2.06 6.73 20.30
CA ILE A 67 2.14 7.20 18.91
C ILE A 67 3.56 7.65 18.48
N TRP A 68 4.42 7.93 19.44
CA TRP A 68 5.80 8.37 19.25
C TRP A 68 6.79 7.21 19.08
N ASP A 69 6.32 5.97 19.20
CA ASP A 69 7.15 4.81 19.04
C ASP A 69 7.80 4.76 17.65
N ALA A 70 9.08 4.40 17.62
CA ALA A 70 9.90 4.55 16.43
C ALA A 70 9.33 3.80 15.20
N TRP A 71 8.78 2.59 15.39
CA TRP A 71 8.14 1.84 14.29
C TRP A 71 6.88 2.55 13.78
N ILE A 72 6.06 3.17 14.63
CA ILE A 72 4.88 3.92 14.20
C ILE A 72 5.31 5.10 13.32
N LEU A 73 6.35 5.83 13.75
CA LEU A 73 6.90 6.95 12.98
C LEU A 73 7.50 6.49 11.64
N ILE A 74 8.22 5.36 11.64
CA ILE A 74 8.76 4.73 10.41
C ILE A 74 7.63 4.36 9.46
N ALA A 75 6.57 3.71 9.95
CA ALA A 75 5.44 3.34 9.11
C ALA A 75 4.71 4.56 8.53
N ILE A 76 4.55 5.65 9.30
CA ILE A 76 4.01 6.92 8.78
C ILE A 76 4.91 7.46 7.66
N ALA A 77 6.23 7.46 7.86
CA ALA A 77 7.17 7.94 6.85
C ALA A 77 7.13 7.09 5.57
N LEU A 78 7.11 5.76 5.71
CA LEU A 78 6.99 4.85 4.59
C LEU A 78 5.64 5.00 3.87
N TRP A 79 4.55 5.21 4.62
CA TRP A 79 3.22 5.48 4.08
C TRP A 79 3.19 6.78 3.25
N LEU A 80 3.79 7.86 3.79
CA LEU A 80 3.94 9.14 3.08
C LEU A 80 4.77 8.99 1.79
N ALA A 81 5.80 8.14 1.83
CA ALA A 81 6.64 7.89 0.66
C ALA A 81 5.91 7.08 -0.42
N VAL A 82 5.15 6.05 -0.03
CA VAL A 82 4.54 5.13 -0.99
C VAL A 82 3.24 5.66 -1.61
N GLY A 83 2.39 6.34 -0.83
CA GLY A 83 1.06 6.79 -1.27
C GLY A 83 1.07 7.55 -2.60
N PRO A 84 1.89 8.61 -2.73
CA PRO A 84 1.97 9.40 -3.95
C PRO A 84 2.50 8.63 -5.16
N ILE A 85 3.22 7.53 -4.97
CA ILE A 85 3.73 6.70 -6.07
C ILE A 85 2.54 6.02 -6.76
N GLY A 86 1.70 5.33 -5.99
CA GLY A 86 0.55 4.61 -6.56
C GLY A 86 -0.50 5.52 -7.19
N ASP A 87 -0.69 6.75 -6.69
CA ASP A 87 -1.60 7.72 -7.31
C ASP A 87 -1.21 8.11 -8.74
N ARG A 88 0.10 8.11 -9.02
CA ARG A 88 0.66 8.51 -10.30
C ARG A 88 0.77 7.35 -11.28
N LEU A 89 0.84 6.10 -10.80
CA LEU A 89 1.02 4.92 -11.63
C LEU A 89 -0.01 4.79 -12.76
N PRO A 90 -1.34 4.97 -12.55
CA PRO A 90 -2.31 4.86 -13.64
C PRO A 90 -2.25 6.01 -14.66
N ILE A 91 -1.68 7.16 -14.30
CA ILE A 91 -1.53 8.29 -15.24
C ILE A 91 -0.52 7.92 -16.33
N ALA A 92 0.53 7.19 -15.96
CA ALA A 92 1.58 6.75 -16.88
C ALA A 92 1.14 5.66 -17.88
N VAL A 93 -0.06 5.08 -17.70
CA VAL A 93 -0.59 3.97 -18.52
C VAL A 93 -1.85 4.38 -19.30
N ARG A 94 -2.12 5.69 -19.41
CA ARG A 94 -3.35 6.21 -20.06
C ARG A 94 -3.46 5.90 -21.55
N ASP A 95 -2.36 5.56 -22.22
CA ASP A 95 -2.36 5.28 -23.66
C ASP A 95 -2.41 3.76 -23.89
N GLY A 96 -3.63 3.24 -24.03
CA GLY A 96 -3.94 1.84 -24.32
C GLY A 96 -3.42 1.40 -25.69
N GLY A 97 -2.12 1.19 -25.80
CA GLY A 97 -1.44 0.80 -27.03
C GLY A 97 0.07 1.06 -27.00
N ALA A 98 0.53 2.01 -26.17
CA ALA A 98 1.96 2.24 -25.96
C ALA A 98 2.53 1.28 -24.90
N PRO A 99 3.78 0.83 -25.04
CA PRO A 99 4.48 0.14 -23.97
C PRO A 99 4.49 0.98 -22.70
N VAL A 100 4.29 0.36 -21.54
CA VAL A 100 4.36 1.04 -20.25
C VAL A 100 5.75 1.68 -20.09
N PRO A 101 5.84 2.98 -19.74
CA PRO A 101 7.13 3.63 -19.57
C PRO A 101 8.00 2.91 -18.52
N ALA A 102 9.29 2.71 -18.82
CA ALA A 102 10.21 2.06 -17.89
C ALA A 102 10.27 2.78 -16.52
N ALA A 103 10.04 4.09 -16.49
CA ALA A 103 9.95 4.86 -15.25
C ALA A 103 8.75 4.44 -14.38
N ALA A 104 7.59 4.14 -14.98
CA ALA A 104 6.41 3.67 -14.25
C ALA A 104 6.62 2.25 -13.70
N VAL A 105 7.29 1.38 -14.45
CA VAL A 105 7.68 0.04 -13.99
C VAL A 105 8.64 0.14 -12.80
N ARG A 106 9.67 1.00 -12.87
CA ARG A 106 10.58 1.22 -11.73
C ARG A 106 9.86 1.78 -10.51
N ALA A 107 8.97 2.76 -10.72
CA ALA A 107 8.17 3.35 -9.66
C ALA A 107 7.26 2.30 -8.99
N HIS A 108 6.66 1.40 -9.77
CA HIS A 108 5.88 0.27 -9.24
C HIS A 108 6.73 -0.64 -8.36
N TRP A 109 7.90 -1.08 -8.81
CA TRP A 109 8.76 -1.95 -8.00
C TRP A 109 9.28 -1.26 -6.73
N LEU A 110 9.54 0.04 -6.77
CA LEU A 110 9.80 0.83 -5.57
C LEU A 110 8.58 0.84 -4.64
N ALA A 111 7.37 1.01 -5.16
CA ALA A 111 6.15 0.94 -4.36
C ALA A 111 5.96 -0.45 -3.72
N VAL A 112 6.24 -1.53 -4.45
CA VAL A 112 6.24 -2.89 -3.90
C VAL A 112 7.23 -3.01 -2.75
N ALA A 113 8.47 -2.55 -2.92
CA ALA A 113 9.47 -2.59 -1.86
C ALA A 113 9.02 -1.80 -0.62
N LEU A 114 8.46 -0.59 -0.80
CA LEU A 114 7.95 0.22 0.30
C LEU A 114 6.75 -0.44 1.00
N VAL A 115 5.81 -1.03 0.27
CA VAL A 115 4.69 -1.78 0.86
C VAL A 115 5.21 -2.96 1.67
N VAL A 116 6.17 -3.72 1.13
CA VAL A 116 6.79 -4.84 1.87
C VAL A 116 7.46 -4.35 3.15
N LEU A 117 8.16 -3.21 3.10
CA LEU A 117 8.77 -2.61 4.30
C LEU A 117 7.72 -2.18 5.33
N ILE A 118 6.60 -1.58 4.92
CA ILE A 118 5.50 -1.22 5.83
C ILE A 118 4.94 -2.48 6.50
N LEU A 119 4.66 -3.52 5.72
CA LEU A 119 4.11 -4.77 6.26
C LEU A 119 5.11 -5.46 7.20
N ALA A 120 6.39 -5.48 6.84
CA ALA A 120 7.45 -6.04 7.68
C ALA A 120 7.56 -5.30 9.01
N ASP A 121 7.55 -3.97 8.99
CA ASP A 121 7.61 -3.12 10.18
C ASP A 121 6.40 -3.34 11.09
N MET A 122 5.19 -3.38 10.52
CA MET A 122 3.94 -3.54 11.28
C MET A 122 3.71 -4.95 11.82
N ILE A 123 4.22 -5.98 11.14
CA ILE A 123 4.04 -7.39 11.54
C ILE A 123 5.13 -7.82 12.52
N TRP A 124 6.40 -7.61 12.17
CA TRP A 124 7.51 -8.12 12.97
C TRP A 124 7.95 -7.16 14.06
N LYS A 125 7.68 -5.86 13.90
CA LYS A 125 8.03 -4.80 14.86
C LYS A 125 9.42 -5.04 15.50
N PRO A 126 10.51 -5.17 14.71
CA PRO A 126 11.79 -5.66 15.23
C PRO A 126 12.45 -4.73 16.26
N TRP A 127 11.86 -3.57 16.51
CA TRP A 127 12.31 -2.55 17.45
C TRP A 127 11.24 -2.23 18.52
N ALA A 128 10.15 -3.01 18.60
CA ALA A 128 9.13 -2.91 19.64
C ALA A 128 9.39 -3.82 20.85
#